data_AF-U6RIK8-F1
#
_entry.id   AF-U6RIK8-F1
#
_cell.length_a   1.000
_cell.length_b   1.000
_cell.length_c   1.000
_cell.angle_alpha   90.00
_cell.angle_beta   90.00
_cell.angle_gamma   90.00
#
_symmetry.space_group_name_H-M   'P 1'
#
loop_
_entity.id
_entity.type
_entity.pdbx_description
1 polymer ?
#
loop_
_entity_poly.entity_id
_entity_poly.type
_entity_poly.pdbx_seq_one_letter_code
_entity_poly.pdbx_strand_id
1 'polypeptide(L)' 'METYDIYFRDEQDSANKGFNLKDKEKAIRMAEDMLAEKKGYVKDFPGGIISVIDKSTKEEVWSKPIPKN' A
#
# COMPACT_ATOMS: atom_id res chain seq x y z
N MET A 1 7.05 -18.70 -0.41
CA MET A 1 5.76 -18.32 0.21
C MET A 1 5.37 -17.01 -0.41
N GLU A 2 4.20 -16.94 -1.03
CA GLU A 2 3.67 -15.71 -1.59
C GLU A 2 3.36 -14.75 -0.44
N THR A 3 3.95 -13.57 -0.47
CA THR A 3 3.70 -12.54 0.53
C THR A 3 3.39 -11.22 -0.15
N TYR A 4 2.48 -10.46 0.41
CA TYR A 4 2.02 -9.17 -0.06
C TYR A 4 2.62 -8.07 0.81
N ASP A 5 3.10 -7.03 0.14
CA ASP A 5 3.61 -5.80 0.73
C ASP A 5 2.71 -4.63 0.34
N ILE A 6 2.78 -3.55 1.11
CA ILE A 6 2.03 -2.32 0.85
C ILE A 6 3.03 -1.23 0.53
N TYR A 7 2.90 -0.70 -0.69
CA TYR A 7 3.69 0.37 -1.25
C TYR A 7 2.87 1.67 -1.25
N PHE A 8 3.58 2.77 -1.09
CA PHE A 8 3.10 4.14 -1.13
C PHE A 8 4.01 4.86 -2.12
N ARG A 9 3.44 5.54 -3.11
CA ARG A 9 4.21 6.31 -4.08
C ARG A 9 3.50 7.59 -4.41
N ASP A 10 4.23 8.67 -4.59
CA ASP A 10 3.72 9.90 -5.18
C ASP A 10 4.52 10.22 -6.46
N GLU A 11 4.45 11.47 -6.93
CA GLU A 11 5.20 11.93 -8.10
C GLU A 11 6.71 12.01 -7.85
N GLN A 12 7.13 12.24 -6.60
CA GLN A 12 8.53 12.45 -6.22
C GLN A 12 9.15 11.25 -5.54
N ASP A 13 8.41 10.56 -4.67
CA ASP A 13 8.98 9.54 -3.80
C ASP A 13 8.17 8.23 -3.81
N SER A 14 8.80 7.19 -3.28
CA SER A 14 8.11 5.93 -2.97
C SER A 14 8.63 5.32 -1.67
N ALA A 15 7.72 4.82 -0.86
CA ALA A 15 7.99 4.10 0.37
C ALA A 15 7.22 2.78 0.38
N ASN A 16 7.71 1.81 1.12
CA ASN A 16 6.95 0.60 1.44
C ASN A 16 7.05 0.32 2.93
N LYS A 17 6.09 -0.43 3.44
CA LYS A 17 6.07 -0.76 4.87
C LYS A 17 6.79 -2.07 5.19
N GLY A 18 7.14 -2.87 4.18
CA GLY A 18 7.87 -4.12 4.38
C GLY A 18 6.98 -5.23 4.92
N PHE A 19 5.66 -5.17 4.67
CA PHE A 19 4.74 -6.19 5.12
C PHE A 19 5.04 -7.55 4.48
N ASN A 20 4.85 -8.61 5.25
CA ASN A 20 4.90 -9.99 4.77
C ASN A 20 3.57 -10.67 5.06
N LEU A 21 2.51 -10.17 4.42
CA LEU A 21 1.17 -10.73 4.57
C LEU A 21 1.03 -11.92 3.63
N LYS A 22 0.57 -13.08 4.11
CA LYS A 22 0.37 -14.26 3.24
C LYS A 22 -0.98 -14.23 2.50
N ASP A 23 -1.89 -13.34 2.93
CA ASP A 23 -3.25 -13.23 2.42
C ASP A 23 -3.46 -11.92 1.67
N LYS A 24 -3.84 -12.02 0.39
CA LYS A 24 -4.14 -10.86 -0.47
C LYS A 24 -5.24 -9.99 0.11
N GLU A 25 -6.38 -10.59 0.48
CA GLU A 25 -7.52 -9.85 1.01
C GLU A 25 -7.18 -9.12 2.32
N LYS A 26 -6.36 -9.75 3.17
CA LYS A 26 -5.89 -9.12 4.40
C LYS A 26 -4.98 -7.93 4.10
N ALA A 27 -4.11 -8.04 3.09
CA ALA A 27 -3.26 -6.94 2.64
C ALA A 27 -4.07 -5.77 2.07
N ILE A 28 -5.09 -6.06 1.26
CA ILE A 28 -6.01 -5.05 0.72
C ILE A 28 -6.75 -4.35 1.86
N ARG A 29 -7.36 -5.12 2.77
CA ARG A 29 -8.10 -4.54 3.91
C ARG A 29 -7.21 -3.70 4.82
N MET A 30 -5.96 -4.12 5.03
CA MET A 30 -4.98 -3.32 5.77
C MET A 30 -4.58 -2.05 5.02
N ALA A 31 -4.42 -2.11 3.70
CA ALA A 31 -4.14 -0.93 2.88
C ALA A 31 -5.32 0.07 2.95
N GLU A 32 -6.56 -0.41 2.83
CA GLU A 32 -7.76 0.42 2.96
C GLU A 32 -7.92 1.02 4.37
N ASP A 33 -7.66 0.24 5.41
CA ASP A 33 -7.71 0.70 6.80
C ASP A 33 -6.65 1.78 7.06
N MET A 34 -5.43 1.59 6.55
CA MET A 34 -4.38 2.62 6.58
C MET A 34 -4.79 3.89 5.85
N LEU A 35 -5.43 3.74 4.69
CA LEU A 35 -5.91 4.85 3.90
C LEU A 35 -7.01 5.63 4.64
N ALA A 36 -7.97 4.93 5.22
CA ALA A 36 -9.09 5.50 5.96
C ALA A 36 -8.65 6.18 7.26
N GLU A 37 -7.80 5.51 8.04
CA GLU A 37 -7.25 6.06 9.29
C GLU A 37 -6.09 7.04 9.07
N LYS A 38 -5.65 7.23 7.82
CA LYS A 38 -4.44 7.97 7.44
C LYS A 38 -3.23 7.55 8.30
N LYS A 39 -3.06 6.24 8.51
CA LYS A 39 -1.96 5.67 9.33
C LYS A 39 -0.77 5.27 8.46
N GLY A 40 0.41 5.21 9.08
CA GLY A 40 1.66 4.90 8.38
C GLY A 40 2.04 6.03 7.42
N TYR A 41 2.49 5.66 6.22
CA TYR A 41 2.98 6.59 5.21
C TYR A 41 1.88 7.35 4.46
N VAL A 42 0.59 7.06 4.67
CA VAL A 42 -0.51 7.79 4.00
C VAL A 42 -0.45 9.30 4.24
N LYS A 43 0.03 9.74 5.41
CA LYS A 43 0.22 11.16 5.73
C LYS A 43 1.42 11.79 5.05
N ASP A 44 2.46 11.00 4.80
CA ASP A 44 3.69 11.44 4.14
C ASP A 44 3.52 11.50 2.62
N PHE A 45 2.54 10.77 2.07
CA PHE A 45 2.23 10.73 0.62
C PHE A 45 0.84 11.32 0.30
N PRO A 46 0.56 12.61 0.63
CA PRO A 46 -0.73 13.22 0.34
C PRO A 46 -0.94 13.41 -1.16
N GLY A 47 -1.98 12.80 -1.72
CA GLY A 47 -2.18 12.78 -3.18
C GLY A 47 -1.37 11.72 -3.91
N GLY A 48 -0.64 10.86 -3.19
CA GLY A 48 0.04 9.70 -3.75
C GLY A 48 -0.93 8.55 -4.07
N ILE A 49 -0.38 7.36 -4.18
CA ILE A 49 -1.07 6.10 -4.47
C ILE A 49 -0.58 5.07 -3.47
N ILE A 50 -1.53 4.39 -2.82
CA ILE A 50 -1.26 3.19 -2.03
C ILE A 50 -1.54 1.97 -2.90
N SER A 51 -0.58 1.06 -3.01
CA SER A 51 -0.66 -0.15 -3.81
C SER A 51 -0.28 -1.37 -2.97
N VAL A 52 -1.00 -2.47 -3.15
CA VAL A 52 -0.62 -3.78 -2.62
C VAL A 52 0.08 -4.54 -3.74
N ILE A 53 1.32 -4.97 -3.46
CA ILE A 53 2.16 -5.66 -4.43
C ILE A 53 2.51 -7.04 -3.88
N ASP A 54 2.35 -8.07 -4.71
CA ASP A 54 2.85 -9.41 -4.41
C ASP A 54 4.38 -9.42 -4.48
N LYS A 55 5.07 -9.78 -3.42
CA LYS A 55 6.54 -9.81 -3.37
C LYS A 55 7.14 -10.93 -4.22
N SER A 56 6.39 -12.01 -4.42
CA SER A 56 6.81 -13.19 -5.17
C SER A 56 6.75 -12.91 -6.67
N THR A 57 5.64 -12.37 -7.16
CA THR A 57 5.43 -12.08 -8.58
C THR A 57 5.74 -10.64 -8.98
N LYS A 58 5.89 -9.73 -8.01
CA LYS A 58 5.97 -8.27 -8.20
C LYS A 58 4.73 -7.66 -8.86
N GLU A 59 3.60 -8.36 -8.81
CA GLU A 59 2.36 -7.92 -9.42
C GLU A 59 1.57 -6.98 -8.49
N GLU A 60 1.09 -5.86 -9.03
CA GLU A 60 0.18 -4.96 -8.32
C GLU A 60 -1.22 -5.58 -8.30
N VAL A 61 -1.64 -6.07 -7.13
CA VAL A 61 -2.91 -6.78 -6.98
C VAL A 61 -4.07 -5.86 -6.60
N TRP A 62 -3.75 -4.65 -6.13
CA TRP A 62 -4.72 -3.62 -5.75
C TRP A 62 -4.01 -2.27 -5.64
N SER A 63 -4.70 -1.19 -6.00
CA SER A 63 -4.21 0.17 -5.77
C SER A 63 -5.34 1.17 -5.63
N LYS A 64 -5.10 2.22 -4.84
CA LYS A 64 -6.02 3.35 -4.67
C LYS A 64 -5.25 4.66 -4.54
N PRO A 65 -5.82 5.78 -5.03
CA PRO A 65 -5.27 7.10 -4.78
C PRO A 65 -5.44 7.50 -3.31
N ILE A 66 -4.44 8.19 -2.77
CA ILE A 66 -4.43 8.77 -1.43
C ILE A 66 -5.09 10.16 -1.50
N PRO A 67 -6.14 10.43 -0.70
CA PRO A 67 -6.81 11.72 -0.73
C PRO A 67 -5.88 12.83 -0.22
N LYS A 68 -5.74 13.88 -1.03
CA LYS A 68 -4.97 15.11 -0.75
C LYS A 68 -5.89 16.09 -0.02
N ASN A 69 -6.34 15.72 1.18
CA ASN A 69 -7.33 16.50 1.93
C ASN A 69 -6.69 17.43 2.95
#